data_AF-A0A956LCF8-F1
#
_entry.id   AF-A0A956LCF8-F1
#
_cell.length_a   1.000
_cell.length_b   1.000
_cell.length_c   1.000
_cell.angle_alpha   90.00
_cell.angle_beta   90.00
_cell.angle_gamma   90.00
#
_symmetry.space_group_name_H-M   'P 1'
#
loop_
_entity.id
_entity.type
_entity.pdbx_description
1 polymer ?
#
loop_
_entity_poly.entity_id
_entity_poly.type
_entity_poly.pdbx_seq_one_letter_code
_entity_poly.pdbx_strand_id
1 'polypeptide(L)'
;MPGNDIEPPKRQVRTPGTPVEVSDDDDRASKRGKLARPAAKVGDERRERVKLTINNAFDEKQRERSLASLKRKREREKLKAMGIPQTREKITREVIIPEVITIAELANRMTERAVDLIKYLMKQGAMHKIND
;
A
#
# COMPACT_ATOMS: atom_id res chain seq x y z
N MET A 1 -28.82 -14.88 -62.04
CA MET A 1 -29.06 -13.53 -61.46
C MET A 1 -28.05 -13.34 -60.32
N PRO A 2 -27.44 -12.15 -60.21
CA PRO A 2 -26.00 -11.93 -60.00
C PRO A 2 -25.56 -11.90 -58.54
N GLY A 3 -24.25 -12.12 -58.34
CA GLY A 3 -23.56 -11.90 -57.07
C GLY A 3 -23.55 -10.43 -56.69
N ASN A 4 -23.83 -10.16 -55.41
CA ASN A 4 -23.73 -8.83 -54.83
C ASN A 4 -22.34 -8.68 -54.19
N ASP A 5 -21.41 -8.13 -54.97
CA ASP A 5 -20.14 -7.61 -54.50
C ASP A 5 -20.42 -6.36 -53.63
N ILE A 6 -20.26 -6.49 -52.32
CA ILE A 6 -20.31 -5.36 -51.39
C ILE A 6 -18.87 -4.90 -51.14
N GLU A 7 -18.47 -3.85 -51.87
CA GLU A 7 -17.20 -3.15 -51.62
C GLU A 7 -17.17 -2.53 -50.21
N PRO A 8 -16.09 -2.73 -49.43
CA PRO A 8 -15.95 -2.04 -48.14
C PRO A 8 -15.47 -0.59 -48.31
N PRO A 9 -16.01 0.38 -47.54
CA PRO A 9 -15.69 1.79 -47.70
C PRO A 9 -14.26 2.15 -47.26
N LYS A 10 -13.49 2.78 -48.17
CA LYS A 10 -12.16 3.32 -47.92
C LYS A 10 -12.22 4.53 -46.97
N ARG A 11 -11.66 4.40 -45.76
CA ARG A 11 -11.52 5.52 -44.81
C ARG A 11 -10.21 6.27 -45.06
N GLN A 12 -10.33 7.55 -45.41
CA GLN A 12 -9.24 8.46 -45.76
C GLN A 12 -8.24 8.67 -44.61
N VAL A 13 -6.95 8.59 -44.95
CA VAL A 13 -5.83 8.98 -44.09
C VAL A 13 -5.71 10.50 -44.13
N ARG A 14 -5.68 11.15 -42.96
CA ARG A 14 -5.26 12.56 -42.82
C ARG A 14 -4.11 12.64 -41.82
N THR A 15 -2.98 13.12 -42.29
CA THR A 15 -1.93 13.83 -41.54
C THR A 15 -1.69 15.16 -42.28
N PRO A 16 -0.96 16.18 -41.77
CA PRO A 16 -0.25 16.31 -40.50
C PRO A 16 -0.53 17.65 -39.75
N GLY A 17 -0.13 17.74 -38.48
CA GLY A 17 -0.08 19.00 -37.71
C GLY A 17 1.07 18.95 -36.70
N THR A 18 1.97 19.92 -36.78
CA THR A 18 3.29 20.07 -36.13
C THR A 18 3.25 20.26 -34.60
N PRO A 19 4.40 20.10 -33.90
CA PRO A 19 4.48 19.75 -32.48
C PRO A 19 4.42 20.96 -31.55
N VAL A 20 3.79 20.79 -30.38
CA VAL A 20 3.95 21.68 -29.23
C VAL A 20 4.68 20.89 -28.15
N GLU A 21 5.92 21.28 -27.89
CA GLU A 21 6.71 20.81 -26.76
C GLU A 21 6.07 21.25 -25.45
N VAL A 22 5.81 20.29 -24.57
CA VAL A 22 5.81 20.50 -23.12
C VAL A 22 6.60 19.36 -22.51
N SER A 23 7.83 19.68 -22.17
CA SER A 23 8.66 18.98 -21.19
C SER A 23 7.99 19.01 -19.84
N ASP A 24 7.78 17.84 -19.24
CA ASP A 24 8.10 17.58 -17.84
C ASP A 24 8.17 16.06 -17.64
N ASP A 25 9.33 15.64 -17.14
CA ASP A 25 9.68 14.30 -16.70
C ASP A 25 8.83 13.86 -15.49
N ASP A 26 8.96 12.57 -15.17
CA ASP A 26 8.38 11.83 -14.03
C ASP A 26 7.00 11.16 -14.22
N ASP A 27 6.88 9.97 -13.61
CA ASP A 27 5.69 9.13 -13.45
C ASP A 27 5.41 7.97 -14.44
N ARG A 28 6.44 7.37 -15.04
CA ARG A 28 6.30 6.05 -15.72
C ARG A 28 6.86 4.84 -14.97
N ALA A 29 6.71 4.82 -13.65
CA ALA A 29 6.88 3.61 -12.83
C ALA A 29 5.55 2.99 -12.36
N SER A 30 4.48 3.14 -13.14
CA SER A 30 3.21 2.42 -12.91
C SER A 30 3.15 1.17 -13.80
N LYS A 31 3.74 0.05 -13.34
CA LYS A 31 3.36 -1.34 -13.69
C LYS A 31 4.37 -2.36 -13.12
N ARG A 32 4.33 -2.61 -11.81
CA ARG A 32 4.68 -3.93 -11.26
C ARG A 32 3.66 -4.32 -10.19
N GLY A 33 2.99 -5.44 -10.46
CA GLY A 33 1.82 -5.91 -9.73
C GLY A 33 2.09 -6.05 -8.23
N LYS A 34 1.27 -5.36 -7.44
CA LYS A 34 1.21 -5.59 -6.00
C LYS A 34 0.17 -6.69 -5.77
N LEU A 35 0.65 -7.88 -5.44
CA LEU A 35 -0.15 -8.92 -4.80
C LEU A 35 -0.87 -8.30 -3.60
N ALA A 36 -2.20 -8.42 -3.59
CA ALA A 36 -3.06 -7.83 -2.57
C ALA A 36 -2.77 -8.47 -1.20
N ARG A 37 -1.95 -7.81 -0.37
CA ARG A 37 -1.92 -8.09 1.07
C ARG A 37 -3.31 -7.77 1.63
N PRO A 38 -3.90 -8.64 2.48
CA PRO A 38 -5.16 -8.33 3.13
C PRO A 38 -4.97 -7.03 3.92
N ALA A 39 -5.82 -6.04 3.64
CA ALA A 39 -5.76 -4.73 4.28
C ALA A 39 -5.76 -4.91 5.81
N ALA A 40 -4.65 -4.51 6.44
CA ALA A 40 -4.56 -4.42 7.89
C ALA A 40 -5.78 -3.64 8.39
N LYS A 41 -6.38 -4.09 9.50
CA LYS A 41 -7.46 -3.36 10.16
C LYS A 41 -6.97 -1.95 10.45
N VAL A 42 -7.31 -1.01 9.56
CA VAL A 42 -7.20 0.43 9.80
C VAL A 42 -8.19 0.70 10.92
N GLY A 43 -7.69 0.59 12.15
CA GLY A 43 -8.35 1.10 13.34
C GLY A 43 -8.67 2.57 13.13
N ASP A 44 -9.73 3.00 13.80
CA ASP A 44 -10.36 4.32 13.95
C ASP A 44 -9.79 5.60 13.30
N GLU A 45 -8.52 5.70 12.90
CA GLU A 45 -7.92 6.87 12.25
C GLU A 45 -8.61 7.30 10.94
N ARG A 46 -9.31 6.38 10.25
CA ARG A 46 -10.10 6.76 9.06
C ARG A 46 -11.46 7.36 9.42
N ARG A 47 -11.95 7.13 10.64
CA ARG A 47 -13.16 7.76 11.19
C ARG A 47 -12.85 9.15 11.73
N GLU A 48 -11.66 9.33 12.29
CA GLU A 48 -11.16 10.63 12.77
C GLU A 48 -10.85 11.60 11.63
N ARG A 49 -10.52 11.09 10.43
CA ARG A 49 -10.22 11.89 9.22
C ARG A 49 -11.45 12.27 8.38
N VAL A 50 -12.66 12.21 8.94
CA VAL A 50 -13.84 12.76 8.24
C VAL A 50 -13.92 14.25 8.56
N LYS A 51 -13.81 15.10 7.53
CA LYS A 51 -13.89 16.55 7.66
C LYS A 51 -15.25 16.93 8.26
N LEU A 52 -15.23 17.50 9.47
CA LEU A 52 -16.43 17.98 10.16
C LEU A 52 -16.95 19.21 9.43
N THR A 53 -18.06 19.06 8.70
CA THR A 53 -18.79 20.16 8.06
C THR A 53 -20.10 20.38 8.81
N ILE A 54 -20.62 21.61 8.81
CA ILE A 54 -21.88 21.97 9.50
C ILE A 54 -23.05 21.11 8.99
N ASN A 55 -23.07 20.79 7.70
CA ASN A 55 -24.08 19.90 7.10
C ASN A 55 -23.94 18.46 7.61
N ASN A 56 -22.71 17.95 7.74
CA ASN A 56 -22.48 16.63 8.30
C ASN A 56 -22.73 16.60 9.81
N ALA A 57 -22.62 17.74 10.51
CA ALA A 57 -22.87 17.88 11.94
C ALA A 57 -24.34 17.63 12.30
N PHE A 58 -25.27 18.05 11.44
CA PHE A 58 -26.71 17.90 11.64
C PHE A 58 -27.27 16.54 11.14
N ASP A 59 -26.52 15.82 10.30
CA ASP A 59 -26.91 14.50 9.78
C ASP A 59 -26.49 13.38 10.75
N GLU A 60 -27.34 13.10 11.74
CA GLU A 60 -27.11 12.09 12.79
C GLU A 60 -27.10 10.65 12.22
N LYS A 61 -27.80 10.41 11.11
CA LYS A 61 -27.97 9.08 10.50
C LYS A 61 -26.67 8.51 9.89
N GLN A 62 -25.74 9.36 9.44
CA GLN A 62 -24.46 8.90 8.89
C GLN A 62 -23.42 8.50 9.95
N ARG A 63 -23.61 8.95 11.21
CA ARG A 63 -22.74 8.57 12.33
C ARG A 63 -23.14 7.27 13.00
N GLU A 64 -24.32 6.77 12.71
CA GLU A 64 -24.76 5.47 13.20
C GLU A 64 -23.92 4.34 12.57
N ARG A 65 -23.71 3.28 13.34
CA ARG A 65 -22.99 2.10 12.85
C ARG A 65 -23.82 1.44 11.75
N SER A 66 -23.26 1.34 10.54
CA SER A 66 -23.94 0.66 9.43
C SER A 66 -24.41 -0.76 9.79
N LEU A 67 -25.57 -1.18 9.24
CA LEU A 67 -26.17 -2.50 9.50
C LEU A 67 -25.19 -3.65 9.23
N ALA A 68 -24.35 -3.52 8.19
CA ALA A 68 -23.30 -4.49 7.87
C ALA A 68 -22.22 -4.58 8.96
N SER A 69 -21.85 -3.46 9.59
CA SER A 69 -20.90 -3.43 10.70
C SER A 69 -21.48 -4.11 11.94
N LEU A 70 -22.75 -3.84 12.26
CA LEU A 70 -23.46 -4.49 13.36
C LEU A 70 -23.62 -6.00 13.14
N LYS A 71 -23.93 -6.43 11.91
CA LYS A 71 -24.01 -7.85 11.55
C LYS A 71 -22.67 -8.55 11.75
N ARG A 72 -21.56 -7.98 11.26
CA ARG A 72 -20.19 -8.50 11.46
C ARG A 72 -19.79 -8.53 12.93
N LYS A 73 -20.19 -7.54 13.74
CA LYS A 73 -19.89 -7.52 15.17
C LYS A 73 -20.63 -8.65 15.90
N ARG A 74 -21.93 -8.80 15.67
CA ARG A 74 -22.74 -9.90 16.23
C ARG A 74 -22.24 -11.27 15.81
N GLU A 75 -21.85 -11.42 14.55
CA GLU A 75 -21.27 -12.68 14.03
C GLU A 75 -19.94 -13.00 14.71
N ARG A 76 -19.03 -12.02 14.86
CA ARG A 76 -17.78 -12.20 15.63
C ARG A 76 -18.03 -12.54 17.09
N GLU A 77 -19.04 -11.94 17.72
CA GLU A 77 -19.43 -12.24 19.10
C GLU A 77 -20.01 -13.65 19.23
N LYS A 78 -20.86 -14.08 18.28
CA LYS A 78 -21.36 -15.45 18.21
C LYS A 78 -20.24 -16.47 18.00
N LEU A 79 -19.31 -16.19 17.09
CA LEU A 79 -18.12 -17.03 16.84
C LEU A 79 -17.22 -17.14 18.08
N LYS A 80 -17.03 -16.02 18.80
CA LYS A 80 -16.31 -16.01 20.09
C LYS A 80 -17.05 -16.78 21.18
N ALA A 81 -18.37 -16.65 21.25
CA ALA A 81 -19.22 -17.35 22.23
C ALA A 81 -19.34 -18.86 21.97
N MET A 82 -19.28 -19.27 20.70
CA MET A 82 -19.19 -20.68 20.30
C MET A 82 -17.82 -21.30 20.59
N GLY A 83 -16.89 -20.55 21.20
CA GLY A 83 -15.59 -21.06 21.60
C GLY A 83 -14.71 -21.48 20.44
N ILE A 84 -15.03 -21.07 19.20
CA ILE A 84 -14.19 -21.31 18.03
C ILE A 84 -13.02 -20.32 18.15
N PRO A 85 -11.83 -20.76 18.56
CA PRO A 85 -10.70 -19.86 18.61
C PRO A 85 -10.46 -19.40 17.16
N GLN A 86 -10.56 -18.10 16.91
CA GLN A 86 -9.83 -17.53 15.79
C GLN A 86 -8.36 -17.75 16.12
N THR A 87 -7.82 -18.89 15.70
CA THR A 87 -6.43 -19.26 15.81
C THR A 87 -5.66 -18.23 15.01
N ARG A 88 -5.28 -17.13 15.66
CA ARG A 88 -4.26 -16.24 15.12
C ARG A 88 -3.01 -17.10 15.11
N GLU A 89 -2.69 -17.63 13.94
CA GLU A 89 -1.48 -18.42 13.74
C GLU A 89 -0.33 -17.67 14.39
N LYS A 90 0.36 -18.32 15.32
CA LYS A 90 1.49 -17.73 16.02
C LYS A 90 2.55 -17.47 14.95
N ILE A 91 2.73 -16.19 14.58
CA ILE A 91 3.76 -15.80 13.62
C ILE A 91 5.11 -15.95 14.33
N THR A 92 5.71 -17.14 14.23
CA THR A 92 7.10 -17.38 14.61
C THR A 92 7.98 -16.82 13.49
N ARG A 93 8.81 -15.83 13.82
CA ARG A 93 9.78 -15.26 12.89
C ARG A 93 11.15 -15.83 13.24
N GLU A 94 11.75 -16.53 12.30
CA GLU A 94 13.14 -16.95 12.44
C GLU A 94 14.05 -15.76 12.15
N VAL A 95 15.03 -15.53 13.03
CA VAL A 95 16.02 -14.46 12.89
C VAL A 95 17.37 -15.11 12.65
N ILE A 96 17.89 -14.95 11.43
CA ILE A 96 19.21 -15.45 11.04
C ILE A 96 20.26 -14.42 11.47
N ILE A 97 21.16 -14.82 12.36
CA ILE A 97 22.28 -14.00 12.83
C ILE A 97 23.52 -14.38 12.02
N PRO A 98 23.99 -13.51 11.10
CA PRO A 98 25.25 -13.73 10.40
C PRO A 98 26.45 -13.44 11.32
N GLU A 99 27.61 -14.02 11.00
CA GLU A 99 28.87 -13.76 11.74
C GLU A 99 29.47 -12.39 11.43
N VAL A 100 29.32 -11.92 10.18
CA VAL A 100 29.74 -10.59 9.72
C VAL A 100 28.53 -9.88 9.13
N ILE A 101 28.34 -8.61 9.46
CA ILE A 101 27.25 -7.78 8.95
C ILE A 101 27.80 -6.40 8.61
N THR A 102 27.48 -5.91 7.41
CA THR A 102 27.86 -4.55 7.03
C THR A 102 26.99 -3.51 7.74
N ILE A 103 27.49 -2.28 7.90
CA ILE A 103 26.72 -1.20 8.52
C ILE A 103 25.40 -0.93 7.78
N ALA A 104 25.42 -1.01 6.45
CA ALA A 104 24.23 -0.83 5.62
C ALA A 104 23.16 -1.89 5.88
N GLU A 105 23.55 -3.15 6.04
CA GLU A 105 22.62 -4.25 6.35
C GLU A 105 22.05 -4.14 7.77
N LEU A 106 22.89 -3.78 8.73
CA LEU A 106 22.45 -3.54 10.11
C LEU A 106 21.42 -2.41 10.17
N ALA A 107 21.66 -1.30 9.47
CA ALA A 107 20.73 -0.16 9.38
C ALA A 107 19.35 -0.60 8.85
N ASN A 108 19.33 -1.40 7.78
CA ASN A 108 18.09 -1.90 7.20
C ASN A 108 17.33 -2.86 8.14
N ARG A 109 18.04 -3.68 8.93
CA ARG A 109 17.42 -4.55 9.94
C ARG A 109 16.88 -3.78 11.15
N MET A 110 17.59 -2.75 11.60
CA MET A 110 17.18 -1.91 12.72
C MET A 110 16.17 -0.82 12.33
N THR A 111 15.97 -0.58 11.03
CA THR A 111 15.17 0.54 10.51
C THR A 111 15.67 1.90 11.00
N GLU A 112 16.99 2.03 11.13
CA GLU A 112 17.69 3.24 11.55
C GLU A 112 18.57 3.80 10.41
N ARG A 113 19.02 5.05 10.54
CA ARG A 113 19.93 5.64 9.57
C ARG A 113 21.35 5.15 9.79
N ALA A 114 22.05 4.77 8.71
CA ALA A 114 23.45 4.36 8.76
C ALA A 114 24.37 5.40 9.44
N VAL A 115 24.09 6.69 9.24
CA VAL A 115 24.85 7.79 9.85
C VAL A 115 24.80 7.75 11.39
N ASP A 116 23.67 7.35 11.96
CA ASP A 116 23.48 7.34 13.40
C ASP A 116 24.17 6.11 14.03
N LEU A 117 24.22 4.98 13.32
CA LEU A 117 25.02 3.80 13.68
C LEU A 117 26.53 4.06 13.61
N ILE A 118 27.00 4.77 12.57
CA ILE A 118 28.43 5.13 12.45
C ILE A 118 28.85 6.02 13.62
N LYS A 119 28.03 7.03 13.98
CA LYS A 119 28.30 7.88 15.15
C LYS A 119 28.36 7.07 16.44
N TYR A 120 27.51 6.05 16.58
CA TYR A 120 27.52 5.17 17.73
C TYR A 120 28.81 4.33 17.79
N LEU A 121 29.19 3.69 16.69
CA LEU A 121 30.44 2.92 16.58
C LEU A 121 31.68 3.79 16.85
N MET A 122 31.68 5.03 16.36
CA MET A 122 32.76 5.99 16.63
C MET A 122 32.88 6.33 18.12
N LYS A 123 31.75 6.47 18.84
CA LYS A 123 31.76 6.66 20.31
C LYS A 123 32.32 5.44 21.05
N GLN A 124 32.16 4.24 20.50
CA GLN A 124 32.71 3.00 21.03
C GLN A 124 34.16 2.74 20.61
N GLY A 125 34.79 3.65 19.86
CA GLY A 125 36.19 3.53 19.42
C GLY A 125 36.39 2.67 18.16
N ALA A 126 35.31 2.24 17.51
CA ALA A 126 35.34 1.40 16.32
C ALA A 126 34.99 2.25 15.08
N MET A 127 35.98 2.54 14.22
CA MET A 127 35.76 3.31 13.00
C MET A 127 35.64 2.38 11.79
N HIS A 128 34.42 2.21 11.30
CA HIS A 128 34.11 1.36 10.14
C HIS A 128 33.52 2.19 8.99
N LYS A 129 33.67 1.72 7.75
CA LYS A 129 33.06 2.34 6.56
C LYS A 129 31.71 1.67 6.28
N ILE A 130 30.83 2.33 5.51
CA ILE A 130 29.45 1.86 5.25
C ILE A 130 29.37 0.44 4.64
N ASN A 131 30.39 0.06 3.87
CA ASN A 131 30.45 -1.22 3.16
C ASN A 131 31.40 -2.23 3.82
N ASP A 132 31.97 -1.90 4.98
CA ASP A 132 32.82 -2.78 5.78
C ASP A 132 32.00 -3.45 6.89
#